data_AF-A0A9D7YE25-F1
#
_entry.id   AF-A0A9D7YE25-F1
#
_cell.length_a   1.000
_cell.length_b   1.000
_cell.length_c   1.000
_cell.angle_alpha   90.00
_cell.angle_beta   90.00
_cell.angle_gamma   90.00
#
_symmetry.space_group_name_H-M   'P 1'
#
loop_
_entity.id
_entity.type
_entity.pdbx_description
1 polymer ?
#
loop_
_entity_poly.entity_id
_entity_poly.type
_entity_poly.pdbx_seq_one_letter_code
_entity_poly.pdbx_strand_id
1 'polypeptide(L)'
;MTYFFIFLLISAGGIAWFVNLPKFGKLPSGERLEKIKASKNYRDGAFQNKEVTPDLADDANYFNVLKEFIFSDKNNKPSTIIPSIKTNLKALRPDEDVLVWFGHSSYFIQTDGKKFLVDPVFSGHASPMSFSIKAFDGTDVYSADDMPEIDFLIITHDHWDHLDYETVLKLKPKIGKIICGLGVGEHLELWGFSQEKIKEKDWDEFIDLGHGFEINTVTARHFSGRRFKRNQSLWMAYAMKTPTKRIFIGGDSGYGKHFAEIGEKFGPFDLAILENGQYNKAWPYIHLLPEQQIKASTELKALRILSVHSSKFALSNHSWTEPLELLTQNNKEGILNIATPKIGEKLMLNDKSQKFEKWWRE
;
A
#
# COMPACT_ATOMS: atom_id res chain seq x y z
N MET A 1 -4.74 -12.96 45.81
CA MET A 1 -5.38 -13.78 44.75
C MET A 1 -6.55 -13.05 44.10
N THR A 2 -7.53 -12.53 44.84
CA THR A 2 -8.69 -11.79 44.29
C THR A 2 -8.31 -10.54 43.48
N TYR A 3 -7.39 -9.70 43.97
CA TYR A 3 -6.91 -8.52 43.24
C TYR A 3 -6.20 -8.85 41.92
N PHE A 4 -5.54 -10.01 41.84
CA PHE A 4 -4.89 -10.48 40.62
C PHE A 4 -5.93 -10.94 39.57
N PHE A 5 -6.98 -11.65 39.99
CA PHE A 5 -8.09 -12.01 39.11
C PHE A 5 -8.87 -10.79 38.62
N ILE A 6 -9.11 -9.80 39.49
CA ILE A 6 -9.75 -8.53 39.09
C ILE A 6 -8.88 -7.79 38.08
N PHE A 7 -7.56 -7.71 38.30
CA PHE A 7 -6.63 -7.09 37.35
C PHE A 7 -6.63 -7.79 35.98
N LEU A 8 -6.62 -9.12 35.96
CA LEU A 8 -6.69 -9.90 34.71
C LEU A 8 -8.02 -9.67 33.97
N LEU A 9 -9.14 -9.64 34.68
CA LEU A 9 -10.45 -9.38 34.08
C LEU A 9 -10.56 -7.97 33.51
N ILE A 10 -10.08 -6.95 34.24
CA ILE A 10 -10.02 -5.56 33.76
C ILE A 10 -9.12 -5.47 32.52
N SER A 11 -7.97 -6.13 32.54
CA SER A 11 -7.03 -6.14 31.41
C SER A 11 -7.63 -6.84 30.19
N ALA A 12 -8.29 -7.99 30.37
CA ALA A 12 -8.98 -8.70 29.29
C ALA A 12 -10.16 -7.89 28.73
N GLY A 13 -10.95 -7.24 29.59
CA GLY A 13 -12.01 -6.33 29.19
C GLY A 13 -11.49 -5.12 28.41
N GLY A 14 -10.38 -4.53 28.85
CA GLY A 14 -9.71 -3.43 28.15
C GLY A 14 -9.18 -3.81 26.77
N ILE A 15 -8.53 -4.98 26.65
CA ILE A 15 -8.09 -5.52 25.36
C ILE A 15 -9.30 -5.78 24.46
N ALA A 16 -10.34 -6.43 24.97
CA ALA A 16 -11.56 -6.72 24.21
C ALA A 16 -12.24 -5.44 23.72
N TRP A 17 -12.35 -4.41 24.56
CA TRP A 17 -12.87 -3.11 24.16
C TRP A 17 -12.00 -2.46 23.08
N PHE A 18 -10.68 -2.45 23.27
CA PHE A 18 -9.74 -1.83 22.34
C PHE A 18 -9.78 -2.45 20.94
N VAL A 19 -9.75 -3.78 20.83
CA VAL A 19 -9.80 -4.49 19.53
C VAL A 19 -11.18 -4.43 18.86
N ASN A 20 -12.21 -3.94 19.57
CA ASN A 20 -13.54 -3.70 19.03
C ASN A 20 -13.81 -2.23 18.70
N LEU A 21 -12.81 -1.34 18.85
CA LEU A 21 -12.91 0.02 18.33
C LEU A 21 -13.16 0.00 16.81
N PRO A 22 -13.97 0.91 16.25
CA PRO A 22 -14.34 0.90 14.83
C PRO A 22 -13.16 0.83 13.86
N LYS A 23 -12.01 1.44 14.22
CA LYS A 23 -10.77 1.43 13.43
C LYS A 23 -10.22 0.03 13.10
N PHE A 24 -10.55 -0.98 13.91
CA PHE A 24 -10.20 -2.39 13.66
C PHE A 24 -11.07 -3.05 12.59
N GLY A 25 -12.03 -2.33 12.01
CA GLY A 25 -12.94 -2.86 11.00
C GLY A 25 -13.83 -3.97 11.57
N LYS A 26 -14.36 -4.82 10.69
CA LYS A 26 -15.21 -5.96 11.01
C LYS A 26 -14.86 -7.15 10.13
N LEU A 27 -14.96 -8.36 10.68
CA LEU A 27 -14.77 -9.59 9.91
C LEU A 27 -15.94 -9.81 8.95
N PRO A 28 -15.71 -10.29 7.72
CA PRO A 28 -16.77 -10.55 6.75
C PRO A 28 -17.88 -11.43 7.32
N SER A 29 -19.13 -11.08 7.00
CA SER A 29 -20.31 -11.80 7.48
C SER A 29 -21.41 -11.86 6.40
N GLY A 30 -22.44 -12.69 6.60
CA GLY A 30 -23.58 -12.79 5.69
C GLY A 30 -23.19 -13.10 4.23
N GLU A 31 -23.84 -12.42 3.29
CA GLU A 31 -23.63 -12.61 1.83
C GLU A 31 -22.17 -12.40 1.41
N ARG A 32 -21.48 -11.43 2.01
CA ARG A 32 -20.06 -11.17 1.72
C ARG A 32 -19.19 -12.36 2.11
N LEU A 33 -19.46 -12.98 3.27
CA LEU A 33 -18.72 -14.16 3.70
C LEU A 33 -18.97 -15.35 2.75
N GLU A 34 -20.19 -15.53 2.27
CA GLU A 34 -20.49 -16.59 1.29
C GLU A 34 -19.78 -16.33 -0.05
N LYS A 35 -19.74 -15.08 -0.52
CA LYS A 35 -18.93 -14.69 -1.69
C LYS A 35 -17.45 -14.98 -1.49
N ILE A 36 -16.91 -14.71 -0.30
CA ILE A 36 -15.51 -15.02 0.05
C ILE A 36 -15.26 -16.53 0.03
N LYS A 37 -16.12 -17.34 0.66
CA LYS A 37 -15.98 -18.80 0.67
C LYS A 37 -16.06 -19.43 -0.72
N ALA A 38 -16.73 -18.78 -1.67
CA ALA A 38 -16.79 -19.21 -3.06
C ALA A 38 -15.51 -18.90 -3.86
N SER A 39 -14.60 -18.06 -3.33
CA SER A 39 -13.32 -17.77 -3.97
C SER A 39 -12.41 -19.00 -3.97
N LYS A 40 -11.79 -19.30 -5.12
CA LYS A 40 -10.72 -20.31 -5.24
C LYS A 40 -9.48 -19.98 -4.41
N ASN A 41 -9.32 -18.71 -4.03
CA ASN A 41 -8.17 -18.20 -3.26
C ASN A 41 -8.45 -18.22 -1.75
N TYR A 42 -9.68 -18.50 -1.31
CA TYR A 42 -10.04 -18.66 0.10
C TYR A 42 -10.19 -20.13 0.46
N ARG A 43 -9.26 -20.67 1.25
CA ARG A 43 -9.24 -22.07 1.66
C ARG A 43 -8.72 -22.21 3.08
N ASP A 44 -9.21 -23.21 3.80
CA ASP A 44 -8.86 -23.46 5.21
C ASP A 44 -9.17 -22.26 6.14
N GLY A 45 -10.21 -21.48 5.79
CA GLY A 45 -10.66 -20.35 6.60
C GLY A 45 -9.81 -19.08 6.50
N ALA A 46 -9.01 -18.96 5.44
CA ALA A 46 -8.20 -17.77 5.13
C ALA A 46 -7.97 -17.63 3.61
N PHE A 47 -7.71 -16.41 3.14
CA PHE A 47 -7.09 -16.20 1.83
C PHE A 47 -5.66 -16.75 1.83
N GLN A 48 -5.25 -17.32 0.70
CA GLN A 48 -3.91 -17.89 0.54
C GLN A 48 -3.25 -17.40 -0.75
N ASN A 49 -1.95 -17.14 -0.67
CA ASN A 49 -1.13 -16.84 -1.85
C ASN A 49 -1.17 -18.00 -2.87
N LYS A 50 -0.98 -17.65 -4.15
CA LYS A 50 -0.83 -18.63 -5.25
C LYS A 50 0.47 -19.43 -5.12
N GLU A 51 1.50 -18.83 -4.54
CA GLU A 51 2.78 -19.47 -4.23
C GLU A 51 2.91 -19.69 -2.72
N VAL A 52 3.60 -20.78 -2.32
CA VAL A 52 3.86 -21.10 -0.91
C VAL A 52 4.56 -19.92 -0.24
N THR A 53 3.96 -19.36 0.80
CA THR A 53 4.41 -18.11 1.43
C THR A 53 4.39 -18.28 2.94
N PRO A 54 5.45 -18.88 3.52
CA PRO A 54 5.63 -18.90 4.97
C PRO A 54 5.75 -17.48 5.53
N ASP A 55 5.29 -17.28 6.76
CA ASP A 55 5.39 -15.98 7.44
C ASP A 55 6.84 -15.56 7.70
N LEU A 56 7.70 -16.54 7.99
CA LEU A 56 9.11 -16.34 8.29
C LEU A 56 9.99 -17.25 7.41
N ALA A 57 11.22 -16.81 7.16
CA ALA A 57 12.26 -17.67 6.61
C ALA A 57 12.57 -18.85 7.55
N ASP A 58 13.07 -19.97 7.00
CA ASP A 58 13.29 -21.22 7.74
C ASP A 58 14.25 -21.07 8.93
N ASP A 59 15.21 -20.14 8.86
CA ASP A 59 16.19 -19.84 9.91
C ASP A 59 15.74 -18.71 10.86
N ALA A 60 14.58 -18.09 10.60
CA ALA A 60 14.04 -17.00 11.39
C ALA A 60 13.01 -17.48 12.42
N ASN A 61 12.92 -16.76 13.55
CA ASN A 61 11.86 -16.94 14.52
C ASN A 61 11.47 -15.58 15.13
N TYR A 62 10.25 -15.51 15.67
CA TYR A 62 9.69 -14.26 16.22
C TYR A 62 10.53 -13.66 17.34
N PHE A 63 11.21 -14.48 18.16
CA PHE A 63 12.08 -13.98 19.22
C PHE A 63 13.29 -13.24 18.66
N ASN A 64 13.96 -13.83 17.65
CA ASN A 64 15.09 -13.19 16.98
C ASN A 64 14.68 -11.92 16.22
N VAL A 65 13.51 -11.93 15.57
CA VAL A 65 12.95 -10.73 14.91
C VAL A 65 12.70 -9.61 15.91
N LEU A 66 12.03 -9.90 17.03
CA LEU A 66 11.78 -8.92 18.09
C LEU A 66 13.08 -8.38 18.69
N LYS A 67 14.06 -9.27 18.93
CA LYS A 67 15.39 -8.88 19.39
C LYS A 67 16.06 -7.93 18.40
N GLU A 68 15.99 -8.20 17.09
CA GLU A 68 16.52 -7.30 16.09
C GLU A 68 15.84 -5.93 16.14
N PHE A 69 14.50 -5.86 16.24
CA PHE A 69 13.78 -4.58 16.35
C PHE A 69 14.17 -3.75 17.58
N ILE A 70 14.45 -4.39 18.71
CA ILE A 70 14.80 -3.69 19.95
C ILE A 70 16.26 -3.22 19.96
N PHE A 71 17.17 -4.02 19.41
CA PHE A 71 18.62 -3.81 19.54
C PHE A 71 19.32 -3.38 18.25
N SER A 72 18.61 -3.22 17.14
CA SER A 72 19.20 -2.78 15.87
C SER A 72 19.56 -1.29 15.91
N ASP A 73 20.79 -0.97 15.50
CA ASP A 73 21.31 0.39 15.33
C ASP A 73 21.30 0.83 13.85
N LYS A 74 20.34 0.33 13.06
CA LYS A 74 20.38 0.46 11.58
C LYS A 74 20.02 1.85 11.03
N ASN A 75 20.04 2.93 11.82
CA ASN A 75 19.60 4.26 11.37
C ASN A 75 18.26 4.19 10.60
N ASN A 76 17.27 3.53 11.20
CA ASN A 76 15.97 3.20 10.57
C ASN A 76 14.98 4.37 10.54
N LYS A 77 15.36 5.51 11.12
CA LYS A 77 14.61 6.77 11.11
C LYS A 77 15.56 7.91 10.76
N PRO A 78 15.11 8.95 10.04
CA PRO A 78 15.92 10.11 9.77
C PRO A 78 16.21 10.90 11.05
N SER A 79 17.41 11.47 11.13
CA SER A 79 17.80 12.42 12.17
C SER A 79 17.43 13.87 11.83
N THR A 80 17.07 14.12 10.57
CA THR A 80 16.68 15.42 10.01
C THR A 80 15.26 15.37 9.44
N ILE A 81 14.68 16.54 9.20
CA ILE A 81 13.37 16.65 8.54
C ILE A 81 13.52 16.24 7.08
N ILE A 82 12.66 15.34 6.60
CA ILE A 82 12.65 14.94 5.19
C ILE A 82 12.05 16.09 4.36
N PRO A 83 12.71 16.52 3.25
CA PRO A 83 12.20 17.60 2.41
C PRO A 83 10.90 17.19 1.71
N SER A 84 9.94 18.10 1.69
CA SER A 84 8.65 17.90 1.03
C SER A 84 8.13 19.18 0.34
N ILE A 85 7.28 18.98 -0.66
CA ILE A 85 6.65 20.02 -1.47
C ILE A 85 5.13 19.93 -1.29
N LYS A 86 4.49 21.04 -0.95
CA LYS A 86 3.02 21.10 -0.81
C LYS A 86 2.37 21.53 -2.14
N THR A 87 2.23 20.60 -3.08
CA THR A 87 1.46 20.82 -4.31
C THR A 87 -0.02 21.01 -3.99
N ASN A 88 -0.62 22.10 -4.48
CA ASN A 88 -2.06 22.34 -4.34
C ASN A 88 -2.86 21.47 -5.33
N LEU A 89 -3.32 20.31 -4.87
CA LEU A 89 -4.05 19.33 -5.68
C LEU A 89 -5.38 19.86 -6.24
N LYS A 90 -6.01 20.82 -5.55
CA LYS A 90 -7.27 21.43 -6.00
C LYS A 90 -7.07 22.43 -7.14
N ALA A 91 -5.84 22.88 -7.36
CA ALA A 91 -5.47 23.84 -8.40
C ALA A 91 -4.83 23.18 -9.64
N LEU A 92 -4.76 21.84 -9.69
CA LEU A 92 -4.32 21.12 -10.90
C LEU A 92 -5.29 21.40 -12.04
N ARG A 93 -4.76 21.69 -13.24
CA ARG A 93 -5.65 21.81 -14.41
C ARG A 93 -6.28 20.45 -14.70
N PRO A 94 -7.56 20.38 -15.13
CA PRO A 94 -8.22 19.12 -15.42
C PRO A 94 -7.54 18.23 -16.48
N ASP A 95 -6.75 18.83 -17.37
CA ASP A 95 -6.01 18.18 -18.45
C ASP A 95 -4.57 17.77 -18.07
N GLU A 96 -4.14 18.03 -16.83
CA GLU A 96 -2.84 17.57 -16.34
C GLU A 96 -2.84 16.07 -16.05
N ASP A 97 -1.90 15.35 -16.68
CA ASP A 97 -1.54 13.97 -16.33
C ASP A 97 -0.37 13.98 -15.34
N VAL A 98 -0.68 13.83 -14.05
CA VAL A 98 0.26 14.00 -12.95
C VAL A 98 0.03 12.98 -11.85
N LEU A 99 1.13 12.51 -11.25
CA LEU A 99 1.12 11.78 -9.99
C LEU A 99 1.76 12.64 -8.90
N VAL A 100 1.18 12.61 -7.70
CA VAL A 100 1.77 13.22 -6.49
C VAL A 100 1.88 12.16 -5.41
N TRP A 101 3.10 11.88 -4.97
CA TRP A 101 3.39 10.88 -3.94
C TRP A 101 3.38 11.51 -2.54
N PHE A 102 2.78 10.86 -1.55
CA PHE A 102 2.60 11.39 -0.19
C PHE A 102 3.48 10.69 0.86
N GLY A 103 4.52 9.98 0.42
CA GLY A 103 5.31 9.10 1.26
C GLY A 103 4.66 7.73 1.44
N HIS A 104 5.44 6.73 1.82
CA HIS A 104 5.00 5.33 1.93
C HIS A 104 4.31 4.86 0.64
N SER A 105 3.14 4.23 0.74
CA SER A 105 2.34 3.75 -0.39
C SER A 105 1.16 4.64 -0.75
N SER A 106 1.09 5.87 -0.21
CA SER A 106 0.01 6.83 -0.50
C SER A 106 0.34 7.72 -1.69
N TYR A 107 -0.53 7.77 -2.70
CA TYR A 107 -0.35 8.67 -3.86
C TYR A 107 -1.66 9.02 -4.55
N PHE A 108 -1.66 10.19 -5.17
CA PHE A 108 -2.74 10.71 -6.01
C PHE A 108 -2.31 10.66 -7.48
N ILE A 109 -3.21 10.22 -8.35
CA ILE A 109 -3.02 10.21 -9.80
C ILE A 109 -4.16 10.98 -10.44
N GLN A 110 -3.84 12.01 -11.22
CA GLN A 110 -4.77 12.58 -12.18
C GLN A 110 -4.27 12.22 -13.57
N THR A 111 -5.11 11.58 -14.37
CA THR A 111 -4.77 11.23 -15.77
C THR A 111 -6.03 11.13 -16.60
N ASP A 112 -5.98 11.63 -17.83
CA ASP A 112 -7.10 11.58 -18.79
C ASP A 112 -8.41 12.12 -18.19
N GLY A 113 -8.30 13.16 -17.34
CA GLY A 113 -9.41 13.82 -16.66
C GLY A 113 -10.00 13.09 -15.45
N LYS A 114 -9.44 11.94 -15.03
CA LYS A 114 -9.87 11.18 -13.85
C LYS A 114 -8.89 11.25 -12.70
N LYS A 115 -9.43 11.22 -11.48
CA LYS A 115 -8.68 11.35 -10.22
C LYS A 115 -8.76 10.07 -9.41
N PHE A 116 -7.61 9.45 -9.20
CA PHE A 116 -7.42 8.25 -8.41
C PHE A 116 -6.64 8.59 -7.15
N LEU A 117 -7.07 8.05 -6.01
CA LEU A 117 -6.32 8.09 -4.76
C LEU A 117 -6.03 6.66 -4.34
N VAL A 118 -4.78 6.37 -4.00
CA VAL A 118 -4.35 5.01 -3.62
C VAL A 118 -3.83 5.02 -2.20
N ASP A 119 -4.31 4.06 -1.41
CA ASP A 119 -3.87 3.74 -0.04
C ASP A 119 -3.57 4.99 0.83
N PRO A 120 -4.51 5.95 0.99
CA PRO A 120 -4.23 7.21 1.65
C PRO A 120 -4.11 7.04 3.18
N VAL A 121 -2.94 7.41 3.71
CA VAL A 121 -2.64 7.42 5.16
C VAL A 121 -2.15 8.81 5.57
N PHE A 122 -3.04 9.60 6.16
CA PHE A 122 -2.82 11.00 6.56
C PHE A 122 -3.01 11.26 8.07
N SER A 123 -3.09 10.20 8.88
CA SER A 123 -3.19 10.34 10.35
C SER A 123 -1.84 10.57 11.04
N GLY A 124 -0.74 10.56 10.31
CA GLY A 124 0.60 10.68 10.87
C GLY A 124 1.11 9.44 11.61
N HIS A 125 0.39 8.31 11.55
CA HIS A 125 0.82 7.04 12.11
C HIS A 125 0.19 5.85 11.36
N ALA A 126 0.89 4.71 11.40
CA ALA A 126 0.51 3.45 10.76
C ALA A 126 0.25 2.35 11.81
N SER A 127 -0.64 2.63 12.76
CA SER A 127 -0.91 1.76 13.91
C SER A 127 -2.29 2.04 14.51
N PRO A 128 -2.94 1.08 15.20
CA PRO A 128 -4.15 1.36 15.97
C PRO A 128 -3.92 2.37 17.11
N MET A 129 -2.67 2.55 17.53
CA MET A 129 -2.23 3.47 18.59
C MET A 129 -1.45 4.64 17.98
N SER A 130 -1.90 5.88 18.21
CA SER A 130 -1.35 7.08 17.57
C SER A 130 0.11 7.40 17.93
N PHE A 131 0.61 6.86 19.04
CA PHE A 131 1.99 7.04 19.48
C PHE A 131 2.95 5.98 18.89
N SER A 132 2.44 4.98 18.17
CA SER A 132 3.22 3.89 17.58
C SER A 132 3.30 4.04 16.06
N ILE A 133 4.45 3.68 15.47
CA ILE A 133 4.74 3.77 14.03
C ILE A 133 4.35 5.16 13.49
N LYS A 134 4.92 6.21 14.08
CA LYS A 134 4.71 7.59 13.64
C LYS A 134 5.40 7.87 12.32
N ALA A 135 4.80 8.75 11.52
CA ALA A 135 5.41 9.31 10.34
C ALA A 135 6.69 10.08 10.72
N PHE A 136 7.69 10.04 9.83
CA PHE A 136 8.90 10.84 9.98
C PHE A 136 8.59 12.32 9.83
N ASP A 137 9.40 13.17 10.47
CA ASP A 137 9.21 14.61 10.38
C ASP A 137 9.35 15.09 8.92
N GLY A 138 8.43 15.94 8.48
CA GLY A 138 8.37 16.46 7.10
C GLY A 138 7.59 15.60 6.10
N THR A 139 7.11 14.41 6.50
CA THR A 139 6.50 13.44 5.58
C THR A 139 4.97 13.38 5.63
N ASP A 140 4.35 13.96 6.66
CA ASP A 140 2.88 13.99 6.83
C ASP A 140 2.30 15.37 6.51
N VAL A 141 2.65 15.89 5.34
CA VAL A 141 2.27 17.26 4.94
C VAL A 141 0.91 17.35 4.26
N TYR A 142 0.21 16.24 4.01
CA TYR A 142 -1.13 16.20 3.40
C TYR A 142 -2.19 15.68 4.37
N SER A 143 -3.39 16.21 4.21
CA SER A 143 -4.60 15.83 4.95
C SER A 143 -5.75 15.51 4.00
N ALA A 144 -6.84 14.96 4.53
CA ALA A 144 -8.07 14.74 3.77
C ALA A 144 -8.63 16.04 3.16
N ASP A 145 -8.41 17.20 3.79
CA ASP A 145 -8.91 18.49 3.32
C ASP A 145 -8.20 18.98 2.06
N ASP A 146 -6.96 18.55 1.85
CA ASP A 146 -6.17 18.91 0.67
C ASP A 146 -6.65 18.19 -0.60
N MET A 147 -7.35 17.06 -0.45
CA MET A 147 -7.80 16.28 -1.59
C MET A 147 -8.94 16.98 -2.34
N PRO A 148 -8.93 17.01 -3.69
CA PRO A 148 -10.08 17.34 -4.51
C PRO A 148 -11.13 16.21 -4.44
N GLU A 149 -12.20 16.31 -5.22
CA GLU A 149 -13.07 15.15 -5.51
C GLU A 149 -12.25 14.01 -6.11
N ILE A 150 -12.59 12.78 -5.72
CA ILE A 150 -11.89 11.54 -6.07
C ILE A 150 -12.87 10.66 -6.84
N ASP A 151 -12.60 10.39 -8.12
CA ASP A 151 -13.42 9.47 -8.89
C ASP A 151 -13.31 8.04 -8.32
N PHE A 152 -12.09 7.60 -8.03
CA PHE A 152 -11.79 6.24 -7.58
C PHE A 152 -10.78 6.23 -6.42
N LEU A 153 -11.18 5.67 -5.28
CA LEU A 153 -10.28 5.24 -4.22
C LEU A 153 -9.86 3.79 -4.50
N ILE A 154 -8.56 3.51 -4.53
CA ILE A 154 -8.01 2.17 -4.66
C ILE A 154 -7.38 1.77 -3.32
N ILE A 155 -7.78 0.61 -2.79
CA ILE A 155 -7.22 0.03 -1.57
C ILE A 155 -6.60 -1.32 -1.88
N THR A 156 -5.28 -1.42 -1.79
CA THR A 156 -4.53 -2.65 -2.12
C THR A 156 -4.76 -3.75 -1.09
N HIS A 157 -4.76 -3.42 0.19
CA HIS A 157 -5.03 -4.33 1.30
C HIS A 157 -5.35 -3.59 2.60
N ASP A 158 -5.67 -4.32 3.68
CA ASP A 158 -6.27 -3.74 4.89
C ASP A 158 -5.26 -3.37 6.01
N HIS A 159 -3.95 -3.39 5.77
CA HIS A 159 -2.98 -2.99 6.80
C HIS A 159 -3.10 -1.51 7.19
N TRP A 160 -2.57 -1.16 8.36
CA TRP A 160 -2.73 0.17 8.96
C TRP A 160 -2.04 1.29 8.17
N ASP A 161 -1.01 0.94 7.41
CA ASP A 161 -0.24 1.80 6.52
C ASP A 161 -0.76 1.83 5.08
N HIS A 162 -1.88 1.16 4.79
CA HIS A 162 -2.57 1.19 3.50
C HIS A 162 -4.06 1.55 3.59
N LEU A 163 -4.70 1.24 4.73
CA LEU A 163 -6.09 1.56 5.00
C LEU A 163 -6.22 2.27 6.36
N ASP A 164 -6.16 3.60 6.31
CA ASP A 164 -6.29 4.45 7.49
C ASP A 164 -7.74 4.88 7.73
N TYR A 165 -8.31 4.40 8.83
CA TYR A 165 -9.69 4.64 9.27
C TYR A 165 -10.06 6.13 9.33
N GLU A 166 -9.23 6.96 9.97
CA GLU A 166 -9.55 8.38 10.16
C GLU A 166 -9.48 9.13 8.83
N THR A 167 -8.51 8.78 7.99
CA THR A 167 -8.34 9.36 6.65
C THR A 167 -9.51 9.03 5.75
N VAL A 168 -9.89 7.75 5.63
CA VAL A 168 -11.01 7.37 4.74
C VAL A 168 -12.35 7.91 5.22
N LEU A 169 -12.57 8.04 6.54
CA LEU A 169 -13.78 8.68 7.07
C LEU A 169 -13.87 10.15 6.68
N LYS A 170 -12.78 10.90 6.78
CA LYS A 170 -12.75 12.32 6.39
C LYS A 170 -12.86 12.50 4.87
N LEU A 171 -12.36 11.55 4.08
CA LEU A 171 -12.45 11.55 2.62
C LEU A 171 -13.79 11.06 2.07
N LYS A 172 -14.58 10.35 2.88
CA LYS A 172 -15.89 9.77 2.50
C LYS A 172 -16.80 10.67 1.65
N PRO A 173 -17.00 11.97 1.94
CA PRO A 173 -17.84 12.83 1.10
C PRO A 173 -17.27 13.09 -0.30
N LYS A 174 -15.95 12.97 -0.48
CA LYS A 174 -15.22 13.25 -1.74
C LYS A 174 -15.02 12.02 -2.62
N ILE A 175 -15.30 10.82 -2.12
CA ILE A 175 -15.04 9.56 -2.81
C ILE A 175 -16.25 9.15 -3.63
N GLY A 176 -16.05 9.02 -4.94
CA GLY A 176 -17.02 8.47 -5.89
C GLY A 176 -17.20 6.97 -5.74
N LYS A 177 -16.21 6.18 -6.14
CA LYS A 177 -16.18 4.71 -6.03
C LYS A 177 -14.93 4.21 -5.32
N ILE A 178 -15.03 3.03 -4.71
CA ILE A 178 -13.93 2.34 -4.04
C ILE A 178 -13.69 1.01 -4.75
N ILE A 179 -12.43 0.70 -5.02
CA ILE A 179 -12.00 -0.56 -5.62
C ILE A 179 -11.04 -1.23 -4.64
N CYS A 180 -11.37 -2.47 -4.26
CA CYS A 180 -10.63 -3.18 -3.21
C CYS A 180 -10.80 -4.70 -3.33
N GLY A 181 -10.04 -5.45 -2.52
CA GLY A 181 -10.18 -6.89 -2.39
C GLY A 181 -11.38 -7.35 -1.60
N LEU A 182 -11.84 -8.57 -1.89
CA LEU A 182 -12.89 -9.24 -1.12
C LEU A 182 -12.60 -9.18 0.39
N GLY A 183 -13.61 -8.78 1.17
CA GLY A 183 -13.53 -8.68 2.64
C GLY A 183 -13.17 -7.29 3.15
N VAL A 184 -12.46 -6.47 2.36
CA VAL A 184 -12.16 -5.07 2.71
C VAL A 184 -13.45 -4.25 2.80
N GLY A 185 -14.45 -4.56 1.99
CA GLY A 185 -15.74 -3.86 1.99
C GLY A 185 -16.50 -3.96 3.31
N GLU A 186 -16.29 -5.02 4.11
CA GLU A 186 -16.92 -5.13 5.43
C GLU A 186 -16.43 -4.04 6.39
N HIS A 187 -15.15 -3.64 6.28
CA HIS A 187 -14.61 -2.52 7.05
C HIS A 187 -15.25 -1.20 6.59
N LEU A 188 -15.30 -0.98 5.28
CA LEU A 188 -15.83 0.23 4.68
C LEU A 188 -17.33 0.41 5.00
N GLU A 189 -18.13 -0.66 4.95
CA GLU A 189 -19.54 -0.62 5.33
C GLU A 189 -19.74 -0.35 6.83
N LEU A 190 -18.93 -0.95 7.70
CA LEU A 190 -18.92 -0.59 9.13
C LEU A 190 -18.66 0.93 9.31
N TRP A 191 -17.79 1.50 8.48
CA TRP A 191 -17.46 2.93 8.47
C TRP A 191 -18.51 3.78 7.70
N GLY A 192 -19.60 3.13 7.29
CA GLY A 192 -20.79 3.73 6.71
C GLY A 192 -20.68 4.07 5.23
N PHE A 193 -19.69 3.55 4.51
CA PHE A 193 -19.74 3.57 3.05
C PHE A 193 -20.88 2.68 2.59
N SER A 194 -21.59 3.12 1.56
CA SER A 194 -22.69 2.36 1.00
C SER A 194 -22.17 1.30 0.02
N GLN A 195 -22.82 0.14 -0.01
CA GLN A 195 -22.36 -1.03 -0.77
C GLN A 195 -22.20 -0.71 -2.27
N GLU A 196 -23.05 0.15 -2.84
CA GLU A 196 -23.00 0.55 -4.25
C GLU A 196 -21.77 1.38 -4.62
N LYS A 197 -21.10 1.99 -3.62
CA LYS A 197 -19.81 2.66 -3.83
C LYS A 197 -18.64 1.67 -3.92
N ILE A 198 -18.80 0.47 -3.39
CA ILE A 198 -17.71 -0.48 -3.19
C ILE A 198 -17.70 -1.54 -4.31
N LYS A 199 -16.55 -1.71 -4.97
CA LYS A 199 -16.28 -2.74 -5.96
C LYS A 199 -15.25 -3.72 -5.39
N GLU A 200 -15.76 -4.73 -4.68
CA GLU A 200 -14.94 -5.83 -4.14
C GLU A 200 -14.74 -6.95 -5.16
N LYS A 201 -13.47 -7.28 -5.42
CA LYS A 201 -13.04 -8.25 -6.41
C LYS A 201 -12.03 -9.25 -5.84
N ASP A 202 -11.96 -10.42 -6.45
CA ASP A 202 -10.91 -11.41 -6.28
C ASP A 202 -9.75 -11.11 -7.26
N TRP A 203 -8.66 -11.88 -7.22
CA TRP A 203 -7.62 -11.82 -8.25
C TRP A 203 -8.12 -12.31 -9.60
N ASP A 204 -7.52 -11.77 -10.66
CA ASP A 204 -7.78 -12.08 -12.06
C ASP A 204 -9.18 -11.67 -12.52
N GLU A 205 -9.78 -10.66 -11.89
CA GLU A 205 -11.08 -10.10 -12.29
C GLU A 205 -10.93 -8.75 -13.00
N PHE A 206 -11.86 -8.50 -13.92
CA PHE A 206 -11.95 -7.26 -14.68
C PHE A 206 -12.99 -6.30 -14.08
N ILE A 207 -12.68 -5.01 -14.17
CA ILE A 207 -13.55 -3.89 -13.79
C ILE A 207 -13.52 -2.85 -14.91
N ASP A 208 -14.67 -2.65 -15.55
CA ASP A 208 -14.89 -1.53 -16.47
C ASP A 208 -15.27 -0.29 -15.66
N LEU A 209 -14.51 0.79 -15.83
CA LEU A 209 -14.77 2.09 -15.21
C LEU A 209 -15.39 3.10 -16.21
N GLY A 210 -15.60 2.67 -17.46
CA GLY A 210 -16.15 3.47 -18.54
C GLY A 210 -15.12 4.40 -19.19
N HIS A 211 -15.46 4.94 -20.36
CA HIS A 211 -14.66 5.94 -21.06
C HIS A 211 -13.19 5.54 -21.33
N GLY A 212 -12.94 4.25 -21.54
CA GLY A 212 -11.60 3.72 -21.80
C GLY A 212 -10.75 3.48 -20.54
N PHE A 213 -11.33 3.64 -19.34
CA PHE A 213 -10.71 3.25 -18.08
C PHE A 213 -11.09 1.84 -17.69
N GLU A 214 -10.09 1.03 -17.40
CA GLU A 214 -10.22 -0.38 -17.08
C GLU A 214 -9.26 -0.73 -15.94
N ILE A 215 -9.68 -1.61 -15.03
CA ILE A 215 -8.81 -2.19 -14.01
C ILE A 215 -8.92 -3.70 -14.05
N ASN A 216 -7.78 -4.37 -14.13
CA ASN A 216 -7.68 -5.79 -13.82
C ASN A 216 -7.07 -5.94 -12.43
N THR A 217 -7.77 -6.62 -11.53
CA THR A 217 -7.19 -7.05 -10.25
C THR A 217 -6.21 -8.18 -10.51
N VAL A 218 -4.99 -8.05 -10.01
CA VAL A 218 -3.92 -9.00 -10.28
C VAL A 218 -3.25 -9.44 -8.99
N THR A 219 -2.57 -10.58 -9.06
CA THR A 219 -1.91 -11.19 -7.91
C THR A 219 -0.89 -10.25 -7.29
N ALA A 220 -0.93 -10.13 -5.97
CA ALA A 220 0.18 -9.70 -5.12
C ALA A 220 0.51 -10.85 -4.16
N ARG A 221 1.78 -10.98 -3.77
CA ARG A 221 2.25 -11.99 -2.82
C ARG A 221 2.46 -11.35 -1.45
N HIS A 222 1.41 -11.31 -0.63
CA HIS A 222 1.42 -10.62 0.66
C HIS A 222 0.44 -11.29 1.63
N PHE A 223 -0.12 -10.53 2.57
CA PHE A 223 -1.12 -10.99 3.53
C PHE A 223 -2.06 -9.83 3.93
N SER A 224 -3.05 -10.09 4.77
CA SER A 224 -3.91 -9.05 5.35
C SER A 224 -4.11 -9.25 6.86
N GLY A 225 -4.51 -8.20 7.56
CA GLY A 225 -4.91 -8.30 8.95
C GLY A 225 -4.87 -6.99 9.72
N ARG A 226 -5.99 -6.71 10.41
CA ARG A 226 -6.09 -5.64 11.42
C ARG A 226 -6.33 -6.17 12.84
N ARG A 227 -6.67 -7.45 12.96
CA ARG A 227 -7.08 -8.16 14.18
C ARG A 227 -6.19 -9.40 14.38
N PHE A 228 -6.50 -10.22 15.39
CA PHE A 228 -5.74 -11.45 15.69
C PHE A 228 -5.76 -12.49 14.57
N LYS A 229 -6.87 -12.62 13.84
CA LYS A 229 -6.97 -13.54 12.69
C LYS A 229 -6.60 -12.80 11.41
N ARG A 230 -5.50 -13.22 10.77
CA ARG A 230 -5.00 -12.69 9.49
C ARG A 230 -5.76 -13.29 8.30
N ASN A 231 -5.57 -12.69 7.13
CA ASN A 231 -6.02 -13.22 5.83
C ASN A 231 -7.53 -13.41 5.72
N GLN A 232 -8.31 -12.53 6.38
CA GLN A 232 -9.77 -12.54 6.31
C GLN A 232 -10.30 -11.60 5.21
N SER A 233 -9.44 -10.73 4.68
CA SER A 233 -9.65 -9.91 3.49
C SER A 233 -8.55 -10.20 2.46
N LEU A 234 -8.78 -9.91 1.19
CA LEU A 234 -7.83 -10.16 0.11
C LEU A 234 -6.93 -8.93 -0.12
N TRP A 235 -5.63 -9.18 -0.31
CA TRP A 235 -4.62 -8.22 -0.76
C TRP A 235 -4.41 -8.33 -2.27
N MET A 236 -4.11 -7.24 -2.99
CA MET A 236 -3.94 -7.28 -4.43
C MET A 236 -3.12 -6.13 -5.01
N ALA A 237 -2.68 -6.34 -6.25
CA ALA A 237 -2.17 -5.33 -7.16
C ALA A 237 -3.19 -5.04 -8.27
N TYR A 238 -2.96 -3.99 -9.06
CA TYR A 238 -3.85 -3.59 -10.15
C TYR A 238 -3.07 -3.28 -11.43
N ALA A 239 -3.52 -3.86 -12.54
CA ALA A 239 -3.16 -3.41 -13.88
C ALA A 239 -4.24 -2.44 -14.37
N MET A 240 -3.96 -1.14 -14.25
CA MET A 240 -4.85 -0.07 -14.65
C MET A 240 -4.54 0.36 -16.09
N LYS A 241 -5.57 0.42 -16.91
CA LYS A 241 -5.51 0.99 -18.25
C LYS A 241 -6.41 2.23 -18.28
N THR A 242 -5.88 3.27 -18.87
CA THR A 242 -6.54 4.55 -19.12
C THR A 242 -6.60 4.75 -20.64
N PRO A 243 -7.29 5.79 -21.15
CA PRO A 243 -7.30 6.09 -22.57
C PRO A 243 -5.91 6.21 -23.20
N THR A 244 -4.92 6.72 -22.46
CA THR A 244 -3.58 7.00 -23.02
C THR A 244 -2.44 6.21 -22.38
N LYS A 245 -2.65 5.55 -21.24
CA LYS A 245 -1.57 4.93 -20.43
C LYS A 245 -1.95 3.58 -19.84
N ARG A 246 -0.94 2.77 -19.54
CA ARG A 246 -1.02 1.60 -18.66
C ARG A 246 -0.18 1.83 -17.40
N ILE A 247 -0.80 1.70 -16.23
CA ILE A 247 -0.17 1.92 -14.93
C ILE A 247 -0.32 0.65 -14.08
N PHE A 248 0.78 0.15 -13.56
CA PHE A 248 0.77 -0.93 -12.57
C PHE A 248 0.82 -0.35 -11.17
N ILE A 249 -0.16 -0.71 -10.33
CA ILE A 249 -0.25 -0.33 -8.91
C ILE A 249 0.06 -1.60 -8.11
N GLY A 250 1.27 -1.70 -7.56
CA GLY A 250 1.78 -2.95 -7.00
C GLY A 250 1.24 -3.34 -5.63
N GLY A 251 0.83 -2.37 -4.81
CA GLY A 251 0.65 -2.61 -3.38
C GLY A 251 1.94 -3.18 -2.76
N ASP A 252 1.76 -3.91 -1.65
CA ASP A 252 2.84 -4.68 -1.04
C ASP A 252 2.85 -6.08 -1.64
N SER A 253 4.04 -6.56 -2.00
CA SER A 253 4.21 -7.86 -2.61
C SER A 253 5.64 -8.31 -2.54
N GLY A 254 5.86 -9.54 -2.06
CA GLY A 254 7.13 -10.21 -2.26
C GLY A 254 7.31 -10.65 -3.71
N TYR A 255 8.54 -11.02 -4.05
CA TYR A 255 8.86 -11.49 -5.39
C TYR A 255 8.20 -12.85 -5.71
N GLY A 256 7.82 -13.05 -6.97
CA GLY A 256 7.21 -14.30 -7.45
C GLY A 256 6.98 -14.28 -8.96
N LYS A 257 6.43 -15.38 -9.51
CA LYS A 257 6.19 -15.54 -10.96
C LYS A 257 5.17 -14.55 -11.52
N HIS A 258 4.28 -14.07 -10.64
CA HIS A 258 3.20 -13.17 -11.01
C HIS A 258 3.68 -11.90 -11.71
N PHE A 259 4.87 -11.34 -11.40
CA PHE A 259 5.37 -10.15 -12.09
C PHE A 259 5.58 -10.38 -13.59
N ALA A 260 6.22 -11.48 -13.97
CA ALA A 260 6.42 -11.85 -15.36
C ALA A 260 5.08 -12.17 -16.05
N GLU A 261 4.20 -12.91 -15.39
CA GLU A 261 2.86 -13.24 -15.92
C GLU A 261 2.02 -11.97 -16.17
N ILE A 262 2.07 -11.00 -15.25
CA ILE A 262 1.39 -9.71 -15.38
C ILE A 262 1.99 -8.89 -16.52
N GLY A 263 3.33 -8.83 -16.63
CA GLY A 263 4.01 -8.13 -17.72
C GLY A 263 3.75 -8.73 -19.09
N GLU A 264 3.65 -10.06 -19.20
CA GLU A 264 3.23 -10.72 -20.44
C GLU A 264 1.78 -10.43 -20.81
N LYS A 265 0.87 -10.43 -19.83
CA LYS A 265 -0.57 -10.28 -20.10
C LYS A 265 -0.99 -8.83 -20.33
N PHE A 266 -0.43 -7.89 -19.58
CA PHE A 266 -0.90 -6.50 -19.53
C PHE A 266 0.15 -5.47 -19.93
N GLY A 267 1.43 -5.84 -19.93
CA GLY A 267 2.52 -4.94 -20.30
C GLY A 267 2.57 -4.61 -21.80
N PRO A 268 3.48 -3.72 -22.21
CA PRO A 268 4.34 -2.90 -21.34
C PRO A 268 3.54 -1.86 -20.55
N PHE A 269 4.02 -1.50 -19.35
CA PHE A 269 3.43 -0.44 -18.52
C PHE A 269 4.20 0.86 -18.71
N ASP A 270 3.48 1.97 -18.90
CA ASP A 270 4.07 3.32 -18.93
C ASP A 270 4.68 3.70 -17.58
N LEU A 271 4.02 3.28 -16.49
CA LEU A 271 4.48 3.45 -15.12
C LEU A 271 4.20 2.19 -14.30
N ALA A 272 5.21 1.67 -13.60
CA ALA A 272 5.03 0.70 -12.53
C ALA A 272 5.32 1.35 -11.17
N ILE A 273 4.36 1.26 -10.27
CA ILE A 273 4.48 1.76 -8.89
C ILE A 273 4.71 0.54 -8.00
N LEU A 274 5.91 0.40 -7.46
CA LEU A 274 6.35 -0.78 -6.74
C LEU A 274 6.85 -0.43 -5.35
N GLU A 275 6.50 -1.25 -4.37
CA GLU A 275 7.08 -1.17 -3.03
C GLU A 275 8.60 -1.31 -3.05
N ASN A 276 9.23 -0.62 -2.09
CA ASN A 276 10.67 -0.54 -1.90
C ASN A 276 10.94 -0.07 -0.48
N GLY A 277 11.05 -1.03 0.42
CA GLY A 277 11.19 -0.78 1.84
C GLY A 277 10.43 -1.83 2.63
N GLN A 278 10.61 -1.80 3.94
CA GLN A 278 10.02 -2.74 4.89
C GLN A 278 10.37 -4.22 4.66
N TYR A 279 11.32 -4.50 3.78
CA TYR A 279 11.87 -5.83 3.56
C TYR A 279 12.78 -6.25 4.72
N ASN A 280 12.89 -7.55 4.92
CA ASN A 280 13.89 -8.17 5.79
C ASN A 280 14.12 -9.61 5.32
N LYS A 281 15.32 -10.14 5.54
CA LYS A 281 15.64 -11.54 5.27
C LYS A 281 14.77 -12.52 6.06
N ALA A 282 14.21 -12.10 7.20
CA ALA A 282 13.31 -12.90 7.99
C ALA A 282 11.91 -13.07 7.38
N TRP A 283 11.47 -12.23 6.44
CA TRP A 283 10.17 -12.36 5.75
C TRP A 283 10.31 -12.09 4.24
N PRO A 284 11.15 -12.86 3.53
CA PRO A 284 11.59 -12.53 2.17
C PRO A 284 10.49 -12.73 1.10
N TYR A 285 9.34 -13.27 1.49
CA TYR A 285 8.27 -13.67 0.58
C TYR A 285 7.13 -12.67 0.46
N ILE A 286 7.10 -11.64 1.30
CA ILE A 286 5.98 -10.69 1.38
C ILE A 286 6.37 -9.24 1.06
N HIS A 287 7.67 -8.94 0.95
CA HIS A 287 8.20 -7.66 0.49
C HIS A 287 9.36 -7.88 -0.49
N LEU A 288 9.55 -6.96 -1.43
CA LEU A 288 10.65 -7.04 -2.39
C LEU A 288 11.97 -6.76 -1.68
N LEU A 289 12.93 -7.69 -1.80
CA LEU A 289 14.32 -7.38 -1.49
C LEU A 289 14.88 -6.38 -2.53
N PRO A 290 15.87 -5.55 -2.17
CA PRO A 290 16.38 -4.47 -3.02
C PRO A 290 16.75 -4.89 -4.45
N GLU A 291 17.36 -6.05 -4.62
CA GLU A 291 17.75 -6.61 -5.93
C GLU A 291 16.56 -7.10 -6.75
N GLN A 292 15.46 -7.48 -6.09
CA GLN A 292 14.27 -8.04 -6.74
C GLN A 292 13.42 -6.96 -7.40
N GLN A 293 13.48 -5.71 -6.94
CA GLN A 293 12.67 -4.63 -7.52
C GLN A 293 13.03 -4.33 -8.99
N ILE A 294 14.33 -4.31 -9.32
CA ILE A 294 14.80 -4.15 -10.72
C ILE A 294 14.32 -5.30 -11.60
N LYS A 295 14.37 -6.53 -11.04
CA LYS A 295 13.90 -7.73 -11.74
C LYS A 295 12.39 -7.70 -11.99
N ALA A 296 11.59 -7.43 -10.95
CA ALA A 296 10.14 -7.30 -11.04
C ALA A 296 9.74 -6.20 -12.04
N SER A 297 10.45 -5.07 -12.05
CA SER A 297 10.20 -3.97 -12.98
C SER A 297 10.46 -4.36 -14.43
N THR A 298 11.57 -5.07 -14.68
CA THR A 298 11.90 -5.60 -16.01
C THR A 298 10.85 -6.63 -16.46
N GLU A 299 10.45 -7.53 -15.57
CA GLU A 299 9.44 -8.57 -15.85
C GLU A 299 8.04 -8.00 -16.10
N LEU A 300 7.69 -6.89 -15.45
CA LEU A 300 6.50 -6.10 -15.75
C LEU A 300 6.60 -5.36 -17.09
N LYS A 301 7.77 -5.32 -17.73
CA LYS A 301 8.04 -4.53 -18.94
C LYS A 301 7.73 -3.04 -18.70
N ALA A 302 8.11 -2.53 -17.53
CA ALA A 302 7.85 -1.15 -17.13
C ALA A 302 8.79 -0.17 -17.86
N LEU A 303 8.22 0.89 -18.43
CA LEU A 303 8.98 1.96 -19.08
C LEU A 303 9.51 2.99 -18.07
N ARG A 304 8.78 3.18 -16.97
CA ARG A 304 9.16 4.05 -15.85
C ARG A 304 8.74 3.39 -14.54
N ILE A 305 9.50 3.63 -13.49
CA ILE A 305 9.24 3.09 -12.16
C ILE A 305 9.10 4.24 -11.17
N LEU A 306 8.07 4.19 -10.35
CA LEU A 306 7.99 4.96 -9.12
C LEU A 306 8.14 4.00 -7.94
N SER A 307 9.12 4.29 -7.10
CA SER A 307 9.38 3.54 -5.88
C SER A 307 8.55 4.10 -4.72
N VAL A 308 7.85 3.23 -3.99
CA VAL A 308 6.99 3.60 -2.84
C VAL A 308 7.32 2.73 -1.61
N HIS A 309 6.51 2.79 -0.55
CA HIS A 309 6.64 1.96 0.66
C HIS A 309 7.88 2.25 1.56
N SER A 310 8.59 3.35 1.29
CA SER A 310 9.65 3.89 2.14
C SER A 310 9.38 5.35 2.53
N SER A 311 10.32 5.92 3.29
CA SER A 311 10.44 7.38 3.50
C SER A 311 9.30 8.03 4.29
N LYS A 312 8.47 7.27 5.00
CA LYS A 312 7.44 7.80 5.89
C LYS A 312 7.38 7.06 7.23
N PHE A 313 7.40 5.74 7.23
CA PHE A 313 7.33 4.92 8.44
C PHE A 313 8.51 3.95 8.56
N ALA A 314 8.88 3.63 9.79
CA ALA A 314 9.85 2.58 10.12
C ALA A 314 9.09 1.32 10.57
N LEU A 315 8.90 0.38 9.65
CA LEU A 315 8.21 -0.91 9.87
C LEU A 315 9.17 -2.12 9.75
N SER A 316 10.42 -1.90 9.33
CA SER A 316 11.49 -2.91 9.28
C SER A 316 12.83 -2.37 9.80
N ASN A 317 13.79 -3.27 9.92
CA ASN A 317 15.17 -3.01 10.33
C ASN A 317 16.09 -2.90 9.12
N HIS A 318 15.95 -1.82 8.36
CA HIS A 318 16.93 -1.33 7.39
C HIS A 318 17.10 0.19 7.58
N SER A 319 18.17 0.77 7.06
CA SER A 319 18.31 2.23 7.12
C SER A 319 17.22 2.91 6.30
N TRP A 320 16.70 4.05 6.75
CA TRP A 320 15.61 4.73 6.05
C TRP A 320 15.98 5.18 4.62
N THR A 321 17.27 5.46 4.37
CA THR A 321 17.81 5.81 3.04
C THR A 321 18.12 4.60 2.15
N GLU A 322 18.29 3.43 2.76
CA GLU A 322 18.74 2.21 2.07
C GLU A 322 17.88 1.86 0.84
N PRO A 323 16.54 1.92 0.89
CA PRO A 323 15.72 1.50 -0.24
C PRO A 323 15.96 2.30 -1.52
N LEU A 324 16.04 3.64 -1.42
CA LEU A 324 16.29 4.53 -2.56
C LEU A 324 17.76 4.49 -3.02
N GLU A 325 18.69 4.31 -2.08
CA GLU A 325 20.10 4.17 -2.37
C GLU A 325 20.39 2.89 -3.15
N LEU A 326 19.89 1.74 -2.67
CA LEU A 326 20.07 0.45 -3.34
C LEU A 326 19.30 0.36 -4.65
N LEU A 327 18.11 0.93 -4.76
CA LEU A 327 17.40 1.04 -6.04
C LEU A 327 18.26 1.77 -7.08
N THR A 328 18.82 2.93 -6.71
CA THR A 328 19.70 3.70 -7.59
C THR A 328 20.98 2.94 -7.93
N GLN A 329 21.57 2.26 -6.95
CA GLN A 329 22.78 1.46 -7.14
C GLN A 329 22.53 0.17 -7.93
N ASN A 330 21.35 -0.43 -7.90
CA ASN A 330 21.05 -1.66 -8.63
C ASN A 330 20.70 -1.36 -10.09
N ASN A 331 20.27 -0.14 -10.42
CA ASN A 331 20.04 0.32 -11.79
C ASN A 331 21.32 0.84 -12.48
N LYS A 332 22.48 0.18 -12.31
CA LYS A 332 23.81 0.67 -12.75
C LYS A 332 23.90 0.96 -14.24
N GLU A 333 23.20 0.18 -15.06
CA GLU A 333 23.21 0.33 -16.52
C GLU A 333 22.19 1.39 -17.00
N GLY A 334 21.41 1.99 -16.09
CA GLY A 334 20.42 3.01 -16.43
C GLY A 334 19.29 2.48 -17.31
N ILE A 335 19.08 1.16 -17.34
CA ILE A 335 18.08 0.50 -18.20
C ILE A 335 16.68 1.02 -17.87
N LEU A 336 16.41 1.29 -16.59
CA LEU A 336 15.08 1.70 -16.13
C LEU A 336 15.04 3.21 -15.85
N ASN A 337 13.98 3.87 -16.29
CA ASN A 337 13.69 5.26 -15.94
C ASN A 337 13.08 5.31 -14.53
N ILE A 338 13.87 5.66 -13.53
CA ILE A 338 13.45 5.70 -12.12
C ILE A 338 13.00 7.11 -11.75
N ALA A 339 11.79 7.22 -11.22
CA ALA A 339 11.25 8.42 -10.61
C ALA A 339 11.42 8.36 -9.08
N THR A 340 12.05 9.39 -8.51
CA THR A 340 12.24 9.57 -7.06
C THR A 340 11.79 10.99 -6.63
N PRO A 341 10.54 11.41 -6.89
CA PRO A 341 10.05 12.71 -6.46
C PRO A 341 10.20 12.89 -4.95
N LYS A 342 10.44 14.12 -4.49
CA LYS A 342 10.21 14.51 -3.09
C LYS A 342 8.73 14.25 -2.75
N ILE A 343 8.41 14.06 -1.48
CA ILE A 343 7.02 13.95 -1.05
C ILE A 343 6.27 15.21 -1.50
N GLY A 344 5.20 15.01 -2.27
CA GLY A 344 4.36 16.04 -2.82
C GLY A 344 4.89 16.78 -4.06
N GLU A 345 6.06 16.41 -4.57
CA GLU A 345 6.55 16.86 -5.88
C GLU A 345 5.72 16.23 -7.01
N LYS A 346 5.45 17.00 -8.06
CA LYS A 346 4.72 16.50 -9.23
C LYS A 346 5.59 15.56 -10.06
N LEU A 347 5.13 14.34 -10.28
CA LEU A 347 5.60 13.45 -11.32
C LEU A 347 4.72 13.63 -12.55
N MET A 348 5.25 14.27 -13.60
CA MET A 348 4.51 14.49 -14.84
C MET A 348 4.50 13.18 -15.65
N LEU A 349 3.31 12.60 -15.86
CA LEU A 349 3.18 11.26 -16.46
C LEU A 349 3.54 11.25 -17.95
N ASN A 350 3.39 12.38 -18.63
CA ASN A 350 3.75 12.55 -20.05
C ASN A 350 5.22 12.96 -20.27
N ASP A 351 5.92 13.39 -19.23
CA ASP A 351 7.33 13.80 -19.34
C ASP A 351 8.27 12.70 -18.84
N LYS A 352 8.77 11.90 -19.80
CA LYS A 352 9.75 10.84 -19.54
C LYS A 352 11.16 11.38 -19.26
N SER A 353 11.42 12.65 -19.54
CA SER A 353 12.73 13.29 -19.38
C SER A 353 12.92 13.91 -17.99
N GLN A 354 11.82 14.15 -17.27
CA GLN A 354 11.83 14.72 -15.91
C GLN A 354 12.82 13.99 -15.00
N LYS A 355 13.73 14.76 -14.41
CA LYS A 355 14.74 14.30 -13.46
C LYS A 355 14.33 14.66 -12.04
N PHE A 356 14.82 13.87 -11.09
CA PHE A 356 14.58 14.05 -9.67
C PHE A 356 15.90 14.10 -8.92
N GLU A 357 15.94 14.92 -7.88
CA GLU A 357 17.09 15.02 -6.98
C GLU A 357 17.20 13.77 -6.09
N LYS A 358 18.41 13.49 -5.61
CA LYS A 358 18.65 12.45 -4.61
C LYS A 358 18.44 13.01 -3.20
N TRP A 359 17.23 13.46 -2.95
CA TRP A 359 16.86 14.22 -1.75
C TRP A 359 17.05 13.46 -0.43
N TRP A 360 17.16 12.13 -0.47
CA TRP A 360 17.46 11.30 0.70
C TRP A 360 18.93 11.38 1.15
N ARG A 361 19.77 12.11 0.42
CA ARG A 361 21.18 12.35 0.73
C ARG A 361 21.46 13.76 1.27
N GLU A 362 20.42 14.58 1.39
CA GLU A 362 20.49 15.98 1.84
C GLU A 362 20.54 16.11 3.37
#